data_AF-E6QPG8-F1
#
_entry.id   AF-E6QPG8-F1
#
_cell.length_a   1.000
_cell.length_b   1.000
_cell.length_c   1.000
_cell.angle_alpha   90.00
_cell.angle_beta   90.00
_cell.angle_gamma   90.00
#
_symmetry.space_group_name_H-M   'P 1'
#
loop_
_entity.id
_entity.type
_entity.pdbx_description
1 polymer ?
#
loop_
_entity_poly.entity_id
_entity_poly.type
_entity_poly.pdbx_seq_one_letter_code
_entity_poly.pdbx_strand_id
1 'polypeptide(L)' 'MEKEVAVSGNGARRNEDIALDLLKFVAASTGFGRAVAPSTGFNSTPAPKPEEQVNELLDLYSRCLHVVEGKKA' A
#
# COMPACT_ATOMS: atom_id res chain seq x y z
N MET A 1 -19.39 -16.48 1.97
CA MET A 1 -19.11 -16.12 3.38
C MET A 1 -18.14 -14.94 3.35
N GLU A 2 -18.60 -13.80 2.84
CA GLU A 2 -17.82 -12.57 2.82
C GLU A 2 -18.22 -11.81 4.07
N LYS A 3 -17.37 -11.86 5.09
CA LYS A 3 -17.61 -11.13 6.33
C LYS A 3 -17.35 -9.65 6.05
N GLU A 4 -18.43 -8.91 5.85
CA GLU A 4 -18.45 -7.47 6.00
C GLU A 4 -17.99 -7.16 7.44
N VAL A 5 -16.78 -6.60 7.55
CA VAL A 5 -16.22 -6.18 8.83
C VAL A 5 -16.89 -4.88 9.20
N ALA A 6 -17.86 -4.96 10.13
CA ALA A 6 -18.47 -3.79 10.74
C ALA A 6 -17.39 -2.96 11.45
N VAL A 7 -17.01 -1.82 10.85
CA VAL A 7 -16.13 -0.82 11.46
C VAL A 7 -16.94 -0.02 12.48
N SER A 8 -16.90 -0.46 13.75
CA SER A 8 -17.31 0.37 14.88
C SER A 8 -16.21 1.38 15.19
N GLY A 9 -16.53 2.65 15.01
CA GLY A 9 -15.62 3.79 14.99
C GLY A 9 -15.01 4.13 16.35
N ASN A 10 -13.70 3.90 16.47
CA ASN A 10 -12.80 4.76 17.24
C ASN A 10 -12.09 5.67 16.23
N GLY A 11 -11.82 6.95 16.57
CA GLY A 11 -11.11 7.87 15.66
C GLY A 11 -9.84 7.25 15.03
N ALA A 12 -9.07 6.48 15.82
CA ALA A 12 -7.92 5.73 15.35
C ALA A 12 -8.26 4.66 14.30
N ARG A 13 -9.39 3.95 14.44
CA ARG A 13 -9.87 3.00 13.42
C ARG A 13 -10.27 3.70 12.12
N ARG A 14 -10.78 4.94 12.19
CA ARG A 14 -11.09 5.73 10.99
C ARG A 14 -9.82 6.18 10.28
N ASN A 15 -8.82 6.69 11.01
CA ASN A 15 -7.53 7.06 10.42
C ASN A 15 -6.86 5.85 9.76
N GLU A 16 -6.93 4.69 10.42
CA GLU A 16 -6.42 3.45 9.87
C GLU A 16 -7.14 3.04 8.57
N ASP A 17 -8.48 3.08 8.56
CA ASP A 17 -9.27 2.75 7.37
C ASP A 17 -8.96 3.68 6.19
N ILE A 18 -8.83 4.99 6.46
CA ILE A 18 -8.46 5.99 5.46
C ILE A 18 -7.02 5.76 4.94
N ALA A 19 -6.07 5.41 5.82
CA ALA A 19 -4.70 5.11 5.43
C ALA A 19 -4.63 3.86 4.54
N LEU A 20 -5.43 2.84 4.84
CA LEU A 20 -5.55 1.63 4.02
C LEU A 20 -6.22 1.91 2.66
N ASP A 21 -7.20 2.81 2.61
CA ASP A 21 -7.82 3.24 1.34
C ASP A 21 -6.83 4.03 0.48
N LEU A 22 -6.10 4.97 1.06
CA LEU A 22 -5.05 5.73 0.40
C LEU A 22 -3.93 4.81 -0.11
N LEU A 23 -3.50 3.84 0.69
CA LEU A 23 -2.51 2.84 0.29
C LEU A 23 -2.98 2.05 -0.93
N LYS A 24 -4.22 1.56 -0.93
CA LYS A 24 -4.80 0.83 -2.06
C LYS A 24 -4.84 1.69 -3.31
N PHE A 25 -5.26 2.95 -3.19
CA PHE A 25 -5.29 3.90 -4.29
C PHE A 25 -3.89 4.12 -4.88
N VAL A 26 -2.89 4.36 -4.02
CA VAL A 26 -1.51 4.57 -4.45
C VAL A 26 -0.93 3.30 -5.09
N ALA A 27 -1.09 2.14 -4.47
CA ALA A 27 -0.60 0.88 -5.00
C ALA A 27 -1.23 0.54 -6.37
N ALA A 28 -2.53 0.76 -6.53
CA ALA A 28 -3.22 0.58 -7.81
C ALA A 28 -2.73 1.58 -8.88
N SER A 29 -2.47 2.83 -8.49
CA SER A 29 -2.04 3.89 -9.41
C SER A 29 -0.59 3.74 -9.87
N THR A 30 0.31 3.32 -8.97
CA THR A 30 1.74 3.16 -9.27
C THR A 30 2.09 1.77 -9.82
N GLY A 31 1.15 0.82 -9.77
CA GLY A 31 1.40 -0.57 -10.14
C GLY A 31 2.20 -1.34 -9.09
N PHE A 32 2.24 -0.85 -7.85
CA PHE A 32 2.90 -1.51 -6.73
C PHE A 32 2.26 -2.88 -6.47
N GLY A 33 3.05 -3.94 -6.33
CA GLY A 33 2.52 -5.29 -6.14
C GLY A 33 2.15 -6.04 -7.42
N ARG A 34 2.11 -5.35 -8.57
CA ARG A 34 1.92 -6.01 -9.86
C ARG A 34 3.25 -6.64 -10.25
N ALA A 35 3.26 -7.96 -10.40
CA ALA A 35 4.41 -8.66 -10.97
C ALA A 35 4.75 -7.96 -12.29
N VAL A 36 5.95 -7.39 -12.38
CA VAL A 36 6.46 -6.86 -13.65
C VAL A 36 6.48 -8.05 -14.59
N ALA A 37 5.49 -8.10 -15.50
CA ALA A 37 5.50 -9.09 -16.55
C ALA A 37 6.84 -8.92 -17.28
N PRO A 38 7.65 -9.97 -17.44
CA PRO A 38 8.92 -9.85 -18.13
C PRO A 38 8.63 -9.40 -19.55
N SER A 39 8.80 -8.09 -19.82
CA SER A 39 8.68 -7.55 -21.16
C SER A 39 9.90 -8.04 -21.93
N THR A 40 9.67 -8.67 -23.07
CA THR A 40 10.73 -9.09 -23.99
C THR A 40 11.31 -7.85 -24.68
N GLY A 41 12.08 -7.06 -23.96
CA GLY A 41 12.73 -5.86 -24.49
C GLY A 41 13.60 -5.20 -23.43
N PHE A 42 14.93 -5.43 -23.51
CA PHE A 42 16.04 -4.65 -22.94
C PHE A 42 15.94 -3.99 -21.54
N ASN A 43 14.96 -4.31 -20.71
CA ASN A 43 14.86 -3.78 -19.36
C ASN A 43 15.60 -4.72 -18.40
N SER A 44 16.86 -4.39 -18.12
CA SER A 44 17.77 -5.14 -17.23
C SER A 44 17.54 -4.89 -15.74
N THR A 45 16.42 -4.30 -15.33
CA THR A 45 16.14 -4.11 -13.91
C THR A 45 15.65 -5.44 -13.34
N PRO A 46 16.42 -6.07 -12.43
CA PRO A 46 15.96 -7.30 -11.78
C PRO A 46 14.66 -7.02 -11.05
N ALA A 47 13.69 -7.93 -11.18
CA ALA A 47 12.46 -7.84 -10.39
C ALA A 47 12.83 -7.76 -8.90
N PRO A 48 12.23 -6.84 -8.12
CA PRO A 48 12.53 -6.71 -6.71
C PRO A 48 12.25 -8.05 -6.01
N LYS A 49 13.11 -8.40 -5.05
CA LYS A 49 12.87 -9.59 -4.23
C LYS A 49 11.51 -9.45 -3.55
N PRO A 50 10.73 -10.53 -3.43
CA PRO A 50 9.40 -10.47 -2.83
C PRO A 50 9.45 -9.90 -1.40
N GLU A 51 10.50 -10.19 -0.64
CA GLU A 51 10.72 -9.64 0.71
C GLU A 51 10.92 -8.11 0.72
N GLU A 52 11.66 -7.59 -0.27
CA GLU A 52 11.91 -6.15 -0.41
C GLU A 52 10.64 -5.41 -0.84
N GLN A 53 9.86 -6.02 -1.73
CA GLN A 53 8.55 -5.50 -2.13
C GLN A 53 7.56 -5.43 -0.96
N VAL A 54 7.60 -6.40 -0.03
CA VAL A 54 6.78 -6.36 1.19
C VAL A 54 7.24 -5.24 2.12
N ASN A 55 8.54 -5.07 2.31
CA ASN A 55 9.08 -3.97 3.14
C ASN A 55 8.68 -2.59 2.60
N GLU A 56 8.83 -2.38 1.29
CA GLU A 56 8.43 -1.14 0.62
C GLU A 56 6.91 -0.88 0.75
N LEU A 57 6.07 -1.93 0.72
CA LEU A 57 4.64 -1.80 0.94
C LEU A 57 4.31 -1.34 2.38
N LEU A 58 5.01 -1.90 3.37
CA LEU A 58 4.85 -1.54 4.79
C LEU A 58 5.33 -0.12 5.08
N ASP A 59 6.43 0.30 4.44
CA ASP A 59 6.92 1.68 4.52
C ASP A 59 5.91 2.66 3.90
N LEU A 60 5.38 2.33 2.72
CA LEU A 60 4.36 3.15 2.06
C LEU A 60 3.11 3.31 2.92
N TYR A 61 2.63 2.24 3.54
CA TYR A 61 1.52 2.29 4.48
C TYR A 61 1.80 3.22 5.66
N SER A 62 3.00 3.15 6.24
CA SER A 62 3.41 4.04 7.34
C SER A 62 3.38 5.51 6.92
N ARG A 63 3.79 5.83 5.69
CA ARG A 63 3.67 7.19 5.12
C ARG A 63 2.22 7.60 4.94
N CYS A 64 1.36 6.71 4.42
CA CYS A 64 -0.08 6.97 4.29
C CYS A 64 -0.70 7.30 5.65
N LEU A 65 -0.35 6.55 6.69
CA LEU A 65 -0.84 6.76 8.04
C LEU A 65 -0.39 8.11 8.61
N HIS A 66 0.88 8.48 8.48
CA HIS A 66 1.37 9.79 8.92
C HIS A 66 0.64 10.97 8.24
N VAL A 67 0.37 10.85 6.94
CA VAL A 67 -0.39 11.87 6.18
C VAL A 67 -1.80 12.02 6.73
N VAL A 68 -2.47 10.91 7.04
CA VAL A 68 -3.84 10.89 7.55
C VAL A 68 -3.94 11.37 9.00
N GLU A 69 -2.93 11.05 9.83
CA GLU A 69 -2.83 11.58 11.19
C GLU A 69 -2.52 13.09 11.22
N GLY A 70 -2.25 13.72 10.07
CA GLY A 70 -1.89 15.13 9.98
C GLY A 70 -0.52 15.43 10.60
N LYS A 71 0.27 14.38 10.85
CA LYS A 71 1.63 14.48 11.34
C LYS A 71 2.50 14.83 10.15
N LYS A 72 2.61 16.13 9.86
CA LYS A 72 3.56 16.63 8.86
C LYS A 72 4.93 16.00 9.13
N ALA A 73 5.45 15.29 8.13
CA ALA A 73 6.82 14.81 8.07
C ALA A 73 7.82 15.97 8.21
#